data_AF-M1URC9-F1
#
_entry.id   AF-M1URC9-F1
#
_cell.length_a   1.000
_cell.length_b   1.000
_cell.length_c   1.000
_cell.angle_alpha   90.00
_cell.angle_beta   90.00
_cell.angle_gamma   90.00
#
_symmetry.space_group_name_H-M   'P 1'
#
loop_
_entity.id
_entity.type
_entity.pdbx_description
1 polymer ?
#
loop_
_entity_poly.entity_id
_entity_poly.type
_entity_poly.pdbx_seq_one_letter_code
_entity_poly.pdbx_strand_id
1 'polypeptide(L)'
;MAGASSYLDAAEHGIHGVSPAEVSKIVGVSTCTFHNYFPTREDAVAHHMSKVLASWPDNIAEAPADWDIIKVLVETTKSNIQGDSEDDFTYADVLILSVTLSNLGNMKPHDFVIAGLRGAAEALSKRAGLYEIPDEHLVMVHFAWEAVHGAVLGAHGADDTESAFMPLFRAAITTVERVLREGLFEFPEGV
;
A
#
# COMPACT_ATOMS: atom_id res chain seq x y z
N MET A 1 22.40 -1.57 11.74
CA MET A 1 22.50 -1.06 10.35
C MET A 1 22.74 -2.21 9.38
N ALA A 2 21.76 -3.09 9.19
CA ALA A 2 21.88 -4.23 8.27
C ALA A 2 20.60 -4.44 7.43
N GLY A 3 19.81 -3.39 7.16
CA GLY A 3 18.57 -3.44 6.38
C GLY A 3 18.69 -2.87 4.96
N ALA A 4 19.59 -1.91 4.73
CA ALA A 4 19.64 -1.12 3.49
C ALA A 4 20.18 -1.84 2.24
N SER A 5 20.77 -3.04 2.37
CA SER A 5 21.51 -3.68 1.27
C SER A 5 20.63 -4.47 0.28
N SER A 6 19.47 -4.98 0.69
CA SER A 6 18.70 -5.94 -0.13
C SER A 6 17.77 -5.29 -1.16
N TYR A 7 17.41 -4.02 -0.99
CA TYR A 7 16.47 -3.31 -1.85
C TYR A 7 17.15 -2.65 -3.06
N LEU A 8 18.37 -2.14 -2.86
CA LEU A 8 19.20 -1.60 -3.95
C LEU A 8 19.64 -2.71 -4.91
N ASP A 9 19.98 -3.89 -4.40
CA ASP A 9 20.31 -5.04 -5.24
C ASP A 9 19.11 -5.53 -6.07
N ALA A 10 17.89 -5.46 -5.52
CA ALA A 10 16.65 -5.74 -6.25
C ALA A 10 16.39 -4.75 -7.39
N ALA A 11 16.65 -3.46 -7.14
CA ALA A 11 16.43 -2.36 -8.06
C ALA A 11 17.49 -2.33 -9.17
N GLU A 12 18.75 -2.61 -8.86
CA GLU A 12 19.87 -2.58 -9.81
C GLU A 12 20.01 -3.88 -10.64
N HIS A 13 19.73 -5.05 -10.06
CA HIS A 13 20.00 -6.35 -10.70
C HIS A 13 18.73 -7.12 -11.12
N GLY A 14 17.54 -6.58 -10.85
CA GLY A 14 16.28 -7.28 -10.98
C GLY A 14 16.12 -8.42 -9.96
N ILE A 15 14.96 -9.09 -9.94
CA ILE A 15 14.62 -10.12 -8.94
C ILE A 15 15.62 -11.29 -8.87
N HIS A 16 16.37 -11.54 -9.94
CA HIS A 16 17.43 -12.56 -9.93
C HIS A 16 18.54 -12.25 -8.92
N GLY A 17 18.72 -10.97 -8.56
CA GLY A 17 19.61 -10.51 -7.48
C GLY A 17 19.03 -10.69 -6.08
N VAL A 18 17.70 -10.74 -5.90
CA VAL A 18 17.05 -10.78 -4.58
C VAL A 18 16.90 -12.21 -4.09
N SER A 19 17.90 -12.76 -3.40
CA SER A 19 17.90 -14.14 -2.92
C SER A 19 16.65 -14.49 -2.08
N PRO A 20 16.25 -15.78 -2.00
CA PRO A 20 15.16 -16.19 -1.13
C PRO A 20 15.43 -15.79 0.32
N ALA A 21 16.70 -15.79 0.75
CA ALA A 21 17.09 -15.36 2.09
C ALA A 21 16.77 -13.88 2.35
N GLU A 22 16.93 -13.01 1.35
CA GLU A 22 16.56 -11.59 1.45
C GLU A 22 15.05 -11.41 1.49
N VAL A 23 14.30 -12.12 0.64
CA VAL A 23 12.82 -12.07 0.70
C VAL A 23 12.31 -12.67 2.00
N SER A 24 12.92 -13.75 2.49
CA SER A 24 12.59 -14.36 3.80
C SER A 24 12.74 -13.35 4.91
N LYS A 25 13.85 -12.60 4.89
CA LYS A 25 14.10 -11.51 5.82
C LYS A 25 12.97 -10.49 5.71
N ILE A 26 12.73 -9.94 4.52
CA ILE A 26 11.73 -8.89 4.26
C ILE A 26 10.31 -9.29 4.71
N VAL A 27 9.91 -10.54 4.53
CA VAL A 27 8.58 -11.02 4.92
C VAL A 27 8.53 -11.56 6.36
N GLY A 28 9.59 -11.34 7.16
CA GLY A 28 9.63 -11.66 8.58
C GLY A 28 9.76 -13.15 8.93
N VAL A 29 10.28 -14.00 8.03
CA VAL A 29 10.35 -15.45 8.24
C VAL A 29 11.76 -16.01 8.04
N SER A 30 12.08 -17.14 8.69
CA SER A 30 13.33 -17.85 8.40
C SER A 30 13.35 -18.38 6.97
N THR A 31 14.51 -18.56 6.35
CA THR A 31 14.59 -19.14 4.98
C THR A 31 14.04 -20.57 4.89
N CYS A 32 14.10 -21.33 5.98
CA CYS A 32 13.46 -22.65 6.06
C CYS A 32 11.92 -22.51 6.09
N THR A 33 11.41 -21.60 6.90
CA THR A 33 9.97 -21.25 6.97
C THR A 33 9.48 -20.73 5.62
N PHE A 34 10.27 -19.87 4.97
CA PHE A 34 9.98 -19.32 3.66
C PHE A 34 9.72 -20.42 2.63
N HIS A 35 10.64 -21.38 2.50
CA HIS A 35 10.48 -22.51 1.58
C HIS A 35 9.35 -23.48 1.95
N ASN A 36 8.90 -23.47 3.21
CA ASN A 36 7.78 -24.30 3.67
C ASN A 36 6.40 -23.67 3.42
N TYR A 37 6.30 -22.34 3.47
CA TYR A 37 5.03 -21.62 3.36
C TYR A 37 4.83 -20.92 2.02
N PHE A 38 5.90 -20.57 1.31
CA PHE A 38 5.84 -19.81 0.06
C PHE A 38 6.59 -20.56 -1.06
N PRO A 39 5.88 -21.04 -2.09
CA PRO A 39 6.50 -21.69 -3.25
C PRO A 39 7.48 -20.78 -4.00
N THR A 40 7.18 -19.47 -4.04
CA THR A 40 7.98 -18.45 -4.70
C THR A 40 8.14 -17.19 -3.84
N ARG A 41 9.03 -16.29 -4.25
CA ARG A 41 9.26 -15.00 -3.56
C ARG A 41 8.08 -14.07 -3.76
N GLU A 42 7.49 -14.13 -4.94
CA GLU A 42 6.29 -13.45 -5.37
C GLU A 42 5.11 -13.85 -4.48
N ASP A 43 4.95 -15.15 -4.17
CA ASP A 43 3.88 -15.62 -3.27
C ASP A 43 4.03 -15.05 -1.85
N ALA A 44 5.25 -14.91 -1.36
CA ALA A 44 5.52 -14.35 -0.04
C ALA A 44 5.17 -12.85 0.02
N VAL A 45 5.56 -12.10 -1.01
CA VAL A 45 5.25 -10.67 -1.12
C VAL A 45 3.76 -10.45 -1.33
N ALA A 46 3.11 -11.24 -2.20
CA ALA A 46 1.67 -11.22 -2.40
C ALA A 46 0.90 -11.51 -1.10
N HIS A 47 1.35 -12.49 -0.32
CA HIS A 47 0.74 -12.79 0.97
C HIS A 47 0.85 -11.61 1.95
N HIS A 48 2.03 -11.02 2.08
CA HIS A 48 2.21 -9.86 2.95
C HIS A 48 1.40 -8.64 2.48
N MET A 49 1.44 -8.33 1.17
CA MET A 49 0.62 -7.29 0.57
C MET A 49 -0.88 -7.50 0.81
N SER A 50 -1.36 -8.74 0.76
CA SER A 50 -2.77 -9.02 1.05
C SER A 50 -3.13 -8.75 2.52
N LYS A 51 -2.23 -9.03 3.47
CA LYS A 51 -2.42 -8.63 4.88
C LYS A 51 -2.45 -7.12 5.04
N VAL A 52 -1.55 -6.42 4.36
CA VAL A 52 -1.50 -4.95 4.37
C VAL A 52 -2.81 -4.35 3.90
N LEU A 53 -3.33 -4.83 2.79
CA LEU A 53 -4.56 -4.29 2.21
C LEU A 53 -5.81 -4.74 2.97
N ALA A 54 -5.74 -5.88 3.66
CA ALA A 54 -6.83 -6.37 4.50
C ALA A 54 -7.04 -5.54 5.78
N SER A 55 -6.04 -4.81 6.27
CA SER A 55 -6.21 -3.93 7.45
C SER A 55 -6.86 -2.60 7.14
N TRP A 56 -6.89 -2.18 5.87
CA TRP A 56 -7.41 -0.87 5.48
C TRP A 56 -8.93 -0.70 5.75
N PRO A 57 -9.80 -1.68 5.43
CA PRO A 57 -11.22 -1.62 5.78
C PRO A 57 -11.45 -1.45 7.29
N ASP A 58 -10.68 -2.17 8.11
CA ASP A 58 -10.79 -2.10 9.57
C ASP A 58 -10.38 -0.72 10.09
N ASN A 59 -9.27 -0.16 9.59
CA ASN A 59 -8.83 1.19 9.94
C ASN A 59 -9.85 2.27 9.54
N ILE A 60 -10.57 2.09 8.43
CA ILE A 60 -11.66 2.99 8.01
C ILE A 60 -12.88 2.86 8.94
N ALA A 61 -13.23 1.64 9.33
CA ALA A 61 -14.33 1.38 10.25
C ALA A 61 -14.05 1.96 11.65
N GLU A 62 -12.83 1.85 12.13
CA GLU A 62 -12.40 2.30 13.46
C GLU A 62 -12.04 3.80 13.53
N ALA A 63 -12.00 4.51 12.39
CA ALA A 63 -11.67 5.92 12.36
C ALA A 63 -12.64 6.78 13.22
N PRO A 64 -12.17 7.89 13.82
CA PRO A 64 -13.00 8.76 14.67
C PRO A 64 -14.27 9.27 14.00
N ALA A 65 -15.42 9.13 14.68
CA ALA A 65 -16.76 9.40 14.13
C ALA A 65 -16.97 10.84 13.64
N ASP A 66 -16.20 11.80 14.15
CA ASP A 66 -16.24 13.22 13.79
C ASP A 66 -15.47 13.54 12.49
N TRP A 67 -14.77 12.57 11.90
CA TRP A 67 -14.03 12.78 10.66
C TRP A 67 -14.94 12.61 9.43
N ASP A 68 -14.84 13.60 8.54
CA ASP A 68 -15.40 13.49 7.19
C ASP A 68 -14.74 12.37 6.39
N ILE A 69 -15.42 11.88 5.35
CA ILE A 69 -14.99 10.73 4.55
C ILE A 69 -13.61 10.91 3.87
N ILE A 70 -13.27 12.14 3.46
CA ILE A 70 -11.97 12.45 2.85
C ILE A 70 -10.88 12.34 3.91
N LYS A 71 -11.11 12.91 5.09
CA LYS A 71 -10.18 12.84 6.22
C LYS A 71 -9.96 11.39 6.67
N VAL A 72 -11.02 10.59 6.75
CA VAL A 72 -10.93 9.15 7.05
C VAL A 72 -10.01 8.46 6.05
N LEU A 73 -10.24 8.65 4.76
CA LEU A 73 -9.41 8.04 3.72
C LEU A 73 -7.94 8.47 3.87
N VAL A 74 -7.68 9.77 3.94
CA VAL A 74 -6.31 10.33 3.99
C VAL A 74 -5.55 9.86 5.24
N GLU A 75 -6.15 9.95 6.42
CA GLU A 75 -5.49 9.60 7.67
C GLU A 75 -5.32 8.09 7.83
N THR A 76 -6.26 7.27 7.36
CA THR A 76 -6.09 5.81 7.36
C THR A 76 -5.03 5.36 6.36
N THR A 77 -4.92 5.99 5.19
CA THR A 77 -3.79 5.75 4.26
C THR A 77 -2.46 6.12 4.92
N LYS A 78 -2.37 7.28 5.58
CA LYS A 78 -1.15 7.67 6.32
C LYS A 78 -0.81 6.66 7.41
N SER A 79 -1.80 6.25 8.21
CA SER A 79 -1.63 5.27 9.28
C SER A 79 -1.19 3.90 8.75
N ASN A 80 -1.73 3.44 7.63
CA ASN A 80 -1.29 2.19 7.01
C ASN A 80 0.16 2.25 6.54
N ILE A 81 0.61 3.39 6.02
CA ILE A 81 1.98 3.56 5.54
C ILE A 81 2.97 3.75 6.70
N GLN A 82 2.55 4.42 7.76
CA GLN A 82 3.37 4.74 8.94
C GLN A 82 3.30 3.70 10.05
N GLY A 83 2.37 2.75 9.96
CA GLY A 83 2.14 1.76 10.99
C GLY A 83 3.41 0.95 11.27
N ASP A 84 3.71 0.78 12.55
CA ASP A 84 4.73 -0.17 12.98
C ASP A 84 4.27 -1.57 12.54
N SER A 85 5.09 -2.28 11.78
CA SER A 85 4.95 -3.73 11.76
C SER A 85 5.66 -4.26 13.01
N GLU A 86 5.14 -5.34 13.60
CA GLU A 86 5.86 -6.07 14.65
C GLU A 86 7.11 -6.78 14.09
N ASP A 87 7.28 -6.77 12.77
CA ASP A 87 8.36 -7.39 12.02
C ASP A 87 9.47 -6.36 11.69
N ASP A 88 10.67 -6.83 11.30
CA ASP A 88 11.85 -5.99 11.00
C ASP A 88 11.67 -5.03 9.78
N PHE A 89 10.46 -4.88 9.24
CA PHE A 89 10.16 -4.24 7.93
C PHE A 89 8.92 -3.37 7.95
N THR A 90 8.94 -2.28 7.19
CA THR A 90 7.82 -1.34 7.11
C THR A 90 6.84 -1.71 5.99
N TYR A 91 5.62 -1.18 6.06
CA TYR A 91 4.65 -1.26 4.96
C TYR A 91 5.20 -0.72 3.63
N ALA A 92 6.06 0.31 3.69
CA ALA A 92 6.73 0.86 2.52
C ALA A 92 7.66 -0.16 1.84
N ASP A 93 8.37 -0.98 2.62
CA ASP A 93 9.30 -1.98 2.10
C ASP A 93 8.58 -3.06 1.29
N VAL A 94 7.43 -3.52 1.78
CA VAL A 94 6.59 -4.51 1.09
C VAL A 94 6.04 -3.92 -0.22
N LEU A 95 5.62 -2.65 -0.19
CA LEU A 95 5.11 -1.95 -1.38
C LEU A 95 6.19 -1.73 -2.44
N ILE A 96 7.39 -1.29 -2.06
CA ILE A 96 8.54 -1.13 -2.97
C ILE A 96 8.89 -2.46 -3.64
N LEU A 97 8.93 -3.53 -2.87
CA LEU A 97 9.19 -4.87 -3.39
C LEU A 97 8.07 -5.31 -4.35
N SER A 98 6.81 -5.05 -4.00
CA SER A 98 5.65 -5.37 -4.86
C SER A 98 5.71 -4.67 -6.23
N VAL A 99 6.13 -3.41 -6.27
CA VAL A 99 6.28 -2.64 -7.51
C VAL A 99 7.44 -3.17 -8.35
N THR A 100 8.56 -3.48 -7.71
CA THR A 100 9.73 -4.08 -8.36
C THR A 100 9.35 -5.41 -9.02
N LEU A 101 8.61 -6.28 -8.32
CA LEU A 101 8.15 -7.57 -8.85
C LEU A 101 7.14 -7.42 -10.00
N SER A 102 6.23 -6.45 -9.89
CA SER A 102 5.24 -6.17 -10.94
C SER A 102 5.88 -5.65 -12.23
N ASN A 103 6.84 -4.73 -12.12
CA ASN A 103 7.56 -4.15 -13.26
C ASN A 103 8.42 -5.17 -14.01
N LEU A 104 8.92 -6.20 -13.33
CA LEU A 104 9.64 -7.30 -13.96
C LEU A 104 8.73 -8.33 -14.64
N GLY A 105 7.40 -8.13 -14.60
CA GLY A 105 6.41 -9.02 -15.19
C GLY A 105 6.19 -10.33 -14.41
N ASN A 106 6.78 -10.44 -13.22
CA ASN A 106 6.73 -11.64 -12.39
C ASN A 106 5.53 -11.66 -11.43
N MET A 107 4.88 -10.51 -11.27
CA MET A 107 3.66 -10.38 -10.49
C MET A 107 2.60 -9.65 -11.32
N LYS A 108 1.44 -10.28 -11.54
CA LYS A 108 0.27 -9.56 -12.06
C LYS A 108 -0.34 -8.79 -10.90
N PRO A 109 -0.97 -7.61 -11.12
CA PRO A 109 -1.79 -6.96 -10.09
C PRO A 109 -2.80 -8.00 -9.62
N HIS A 110 -2.58 -8.53 -8.42
CA HIS A 110 -3.31 -9.68 -7.94
C HIS A 110 -4.75 -9.26 -7.63
N ASP A 111 -5.67 -10.23 -7.72
CA ASP A 111 -7.06 -10.10 -7.25
C ASP A 111 -7.14 -9.53 -5.82
N PHE A 112 -6.11 -9.71 -4.98
CA PHE A 112 -6.05 -9.14 -3.65
C PHE A 112 -5.99 -7.60 -3.64
N VAL A 113 -5.35 -6.95 -4.63
CA VAL A 113 -5.32 -5.48 -4.70
C VAL A 113 -6.72 -4.97 -4.99
N ILE A 114 -7.36 -5.55 -6.00
CA ILE A 114 -8.75 -5.22 -6.35
C ILE A 114 -9.69 -5.49 -5.17
N ALA A 115 -9.54 -6.62 -4.50
CA ALA A 115 -10.33 -6.98 -3.33
C ALA A 115 -10.10 -6.01 -2.16
N GLY A 116 -8.85 -5.63 -1.89
CA GLY A 116 -8.48 -4.67 -0.85
C GLY A 116 -9.05 -3.27 -1.11
N LEU A 117 -8.88 -2.75 -2.33
CA LEU A 117 -9.44 -1.45 -2.73
C LEU A 117 -10.98 -1.46 -2.67
N ARG A 118 -11.61 -2.56 -3.11
CA ARG A 118 -13.05 -2.73 -2.99
C ARG A 118 -13.50 -2.78 -1.54
N GLY A 119 -12.78 -3.50 -0.67
CA GLY A 119 -13.08 -3.57 0.76
C GLY A 119 -12.96 -2.21 1.45
N ALA A 120 -11.95 -1.42 1.12
CA ALA A 120 -11.80 -0.06 1.62
C ALA A 120 -12.95 0.85 1.15
N ALA A 121 -13.35 0.77 -0.12
CA ALA A 121 -14.49 1.51 -0.65
C ALA A 121 -15.81 1.08 0.01
N GLU A 122 -15.99 -0.21 0.29
CA GLU A 122 -17.14 -0.73 1.03
C GLU A 122 -17.18 -0.18 2.47
N ALA A 123 -16.03 -0.16 3.16
CA ALA A 123 -15.93 0.40 4.51
C ALA A 123 -16.27 1.91 4.54
N LEU A 124 -15.77 2.69 3.57
CA LEU A 124 -16.13 4.10 3.42
C LEU A 124 -17.62 4.28 3.15
N SER A 125 -18.21 3.44 2.30
CA SER A 125 -19.64 3.49 1.98
C SER A 125 -20.52 3.19 3.19
N LYS A 126 -20.20 2.13 3.93
CA LYS A 126 -20.90 1.80 5.18
C LYS A 126 -20.81 2.91 6.20
N ARG A 127 -19.64 3.55 6.32
CA ARG A 127 -19.42 4.68 7.22
C ARG A 127 -20.29 5.89 6.85
N ALA A 128 -20.45 6.15 5.55
CA ALA A 128 -21.36 7.16 5.02
C ALA A 128 -22.85 6.76 5.13
N GLY A 129 -23.18 5.61 5.72
CA GLY A 129 -24.55 5.11 5.84
C GLY A 129 -25.13 4.54 4.54
N LEU A 130 -24.28 4.21 3.57
CA LEU A 130 -24.68 3.69 2.27
C LEU A 130 -24.64 2.15 2.25
N TYR A 131 -25.62 1.54 1.57
CA TYR A 131 -25.72 0.09 1.40
C TYR A 131 -25.05 -0.42 0.12
N GLU A 132 -24.91 0.45 -0.88
CA GLU A 132 -24.19 0.19 -2.12
C GLU A 132 -22.88 0.99 -2.12
N ILE A 133 -21.92 0.57 -2.94
CA ILE A 133 -20.63 1.27 -3.10
C ILE A 133 -20.78 2.24 -4.27
N PRO A 134 -20.83 3.56 -4.05
CA PRO A 134 -20.84 4.53 -5.13
C PRO A 134 -19.51 4.51 -5.90
N ASP A 135 -19.55 4.86 -7.18
CA ASP A 135 -18.35 4.96 -8.01
C ASP A 135 -17.35 5.98 -7.42
N GLU A 136 -17.85 7.04 -6.79
CA GLU A 136 -17.03 8.06 -6.13
C GLU A 136 -16.15 7.45 -5.03
N HIS A 137 -16.65 6.50 -4.25
CA HIS A 137 -15.87 5.88 -3.18
C HIS A 137 -14.80 4.94 -3.74
N LEU A 138 -15.09 4.23 -4.83
CA LEU A 138 -14.09 3.44 -5.56
C LEU A 138 -12.99 4.35 -6.12
N VAL A 139 -13.38 5.47 -6.72
CA VAL A 139 -12.45 6.43 -7.29
C VAL A 139 -11.60 7.10 -6.22
N MET A 140 -12.19 7.50 -5.09
CA MET A 140 -11.46 8.05 -3.95
C MET A 140 -10.37 7.09 -3.45
N VAL A 141 -10.73 5.83 -3.20
CA VAL A 141 -9.77 4.80 -2.76
C VAL A 141 -8.70 4.56 -3.80
N HIS A 142 -9.06 4.54 -5.08
CA HIS A 142 -8.10 4.41 -6.17
C HIS A 142 -7.11 5.59 -6.21
N PHE A 143 -7.56 6.83 -6.04
CA PHE A 143 -6.68 7.99 -5.94
C PHE A 143 -5.69 7.89 -4.77
N ALA A 144 -6.17 7.45 -3.59
CA ALA A 144 -5.29 7.24 -2.44
C ALA A 144 -4.25 6.14 -2.70
N TRP A 145 -4.65 5.03 -3.35
CA TRP A 145 -3.74 3.98 -3.78
C TRP A 145 -2.71 4.48 -4.79
N GLU A 146 -3.12 5.23 -5.81
CA GLU A 146 -2.20 5.77 -6.81
C GLU A 146 -1.24 6.80 -6.21
N ALA A 147 -1.62 7.53 -5.17
CA ALA A 147 -0.68 8.38 -4.44
C ALA A 147 0.42 7.58 -3.72
N VAL A 148 0.06 6.46 -3.10
CA VAL A 148 1.04 5.53 -2.50
C VAL A 148 1.92 4.93 -3.58
N HIS A 149 1.32 4.38 -4.63
CA HIS A 149 2.01 3.71 -5.72
C HIS A 149 2.96 4.65 -6.48
N GLY A 150 2.50 5.87 -6.80
CA GLY A 150 3.30 6.90 -7.44
C GLY A 150 4.46 7.38 -6.59
N ALA A 151 4.28 7.49 -5.26
CA ALA A 151 5.36 7.81 -4.34
C ALA A 151 6.42 6.70 -4.29
N VAL A 152 6.00 5.44 -4.29
CA VAL A 152 6.91 4.27 -4.38
C VAL A 152 7.70 4.30 -5.69
N LEU A 153 7.03 4.51 -6.82
CA LEU A 153 7.68 4.59 -8.14
C LEU A 153 8.69 5.75 -8.21
N GLY A 154 8.33 6.92 -7.68
CA GLY A 154 9.22 8.07 -7.62
C GLY A 154 10.43 7.82 -6.73
N ALA A 155 10.24 7.17 -5.58
CA ALA A 155 11.33 6.82 -4.67
C ALA A 155 12.26 5.74 -5.24
N HIS A 156 11.70 4.80 -6.01
CA HIS A 156 12.47 3.77 -6.70
C HIS A 156 13.43 4.36 -7.74
N GLY A 157 13.09 5.51 -8.33
CA GLY A 157 13.99 6.23 -9.24
C GLY A 157 15.04 7.12 -8.57
N ALA A 158 15.11 7.15 -7.23
CA ALA A 158 16.02 8.00 -6.48
C ALA A 158 17.25 7.23 -5.97
N ASP A 159 18.36 7.96 -5.77
CA ASP A 159 19.62 7.40 -5.25
C ASP A 159 19.47 6.80 -3.83
N ASP A 160 18.51 7.32 -3.06
CA ASP A 160 18.12 6.81 -1.73
C ASP A 160 16.60 6.72 -1.64
N THR A 161 16.07 5.53 -1.90
CA THR A 161 14.63 5.22 -1.90
C THR A 161 13.99 5.43 -0.52
N GLU A 162 14.68 5.07 0.56
CA GLU A 162 14.15 5.16 1.93
C GLU A 162 13.95 6.63 2.32
N SER A 163 14.97 7.45 2.08
CA SER A 163 14.89 8.90 2.32
C SER A 163 13.93 9.62 1.38
N ALA A 164 13.73 9.11 0.15
CA ALA A 164 12.89 9.74 -0.86
C ALA A 164 11.39 9.43 -0.72
N PHE A 165 11.03 8.25 -0.22
CA PHE A 165 9.65 7.78 -0.19
C PHE A 165 8.72 8.68 0.64
N MET A 166 9.06 8.93 1.91
CA MET A 166 8.16 9.67 2.81
C MET A 166 7.87 11.11 2.35
N PRO A 167 8.85 11.90 1.85
CA PRO A 167 8.57 13.18 1.22
C PRO A 167 7.61 13.09 0.03
N LEU A 168 7.83 12.13 -0.88
CA LEU A 168 6.98 11.92 -2.07
C LEU A 168 5.57 11.50 -1.68
N PHE A 169 5.43 10.57 -0.74
CA PHE A 169 4.15 10.11 -0.22
C PHE A 169 3.36 11.26 0.41
N ARG A 170 4.00 12.07 1.27
CA ARG A 170 3.35 13.24 1.88
C ARG A 170 2.86 14.24 0.85
N ALA A 171 3.67 14.52 -0.18
CA ALA A 171 3.26 15.41 -1.26
C ALA A 171 2.10 14.84 -2.08
N ALA A 172 2.14 13.55 -2.41
CA ALA A 172 1.11 12.86 -3.17
C ALA A 172 -0.22 12.81 -2.41
N ILE A 173 -0.22 12.40 -1.14
CA ILE A 173 -1.45 12.28 -0.35
C ILE A 173 -2.08 13.65 -0.03
N THR A 174 -1.25 14.69 0.16
CA THR A 174 -1.74 16.07 0.29
C THR A 174 -2.41 16.55 -1.00
N THR A 175 -1.87 16.15 -2.16
CA THR A 175 -2.45 16.47 -3.46
C THR A 175 -3.79 15.76 -3.65
N VAL A 176 -3.90 14.48 -3.27
CA VAL A 176 -5.17 13.74 -3.27
C VAL A 176 -6.20 14.42 -2.39
N GLU A 177 -5.86 14.74 -1.14
CA GLU A 177 -6.77 15.44 -0.23
C GLU A 177 -7.30 16.73 -0.84
N ARG A 178 -6.39 17.55 -1.39
CA ARG A 178 -6.74 18.81 -2.04
C ARG A 178 -7.69 18.59 -3.23
N VAL A 179 -7.37 17.65 -4.11
CA VAL A 179 -8.19 17.32 -5.28
C VAL A 179 -9.59 16.85 -4.89
N LEU A 180 -9.69 15.98 -3.88
CA LEU A 180 -10.98 15.47 -3.40
C LEU A 180 -11.82 16.60 -2.77
N ARG A 181 -11.19 17.54 -2.04
CA ARG A 181 -11.88 18.68 -1.41
C ARG A 181 -12.26 19.79 -2.39
N GLU A 182 -11.45 20.04 -3.41
CA GLU A 182 -11.71 21.07 -4.43
C GLU A 182 -12.77 20.64 -5.46
N GLY A 183 -13.25 19.40 -5.39
CA GLY A 183 -14.40 18.93 -6.16
C GLY A 183 -14.04 18.62 -7.61
N LEU A 184 -13.42 17.46 -7.84
CA LEU A 184 -13.60 16.72 -9.09
C LEU A 184 -14.83 15.78 -9.06
N PHE A 185 -15.54 15.73 -7.92
CA PHE A 185 -16.78 14.97 -7.72
C PHE A 185 -17.83 15.87 -7.06
N GLU A 186 -19.00 16.01 -7.67
CA GLU A 186 -20.17 16.56 -7.00
C GLU A 186 -20.64 15.53 -5.98
N PHE A 187 -20.29 15.70 -4.70
CA PHE A 187 -20.84 14.89 -3.63
C PHE A 187 -22.32 15.28 -3.45
N PRO A 188 -23.26 14.32 -3.38
CA PRO A 188 -24.64 14.63 -3.05
C PRO A 188 -24.71 15.37 -1.71
N GLU A 189 -25.50 16.44 -1.63
CA GLU A 189 -25.72 17.15 -0.36
C GLU A 189 -26.27 16.16 0.69
N GLY A 190 -25.52 15.97 1.79
CA GLY A 190 -25.96 15.17 2.94
C GLY A 190 -25.15 13.91 3.29
N VAL A 191 -23.93 13.75 2.76
CA VAL A 191 -22.93 12.77 3.25
C VAL A 191 -21.95 13.43 4.23
#